data_AF-A0A0L7KSE2-F1
#
_entry.id   AF-A0A0L7KSE2-F1
#
_cell.length_a   1.000
_cell.length_b   1.000
_cell.length_c   1.000
_cell.angle_alpha   90.00
_cell.angle_beta   90.00
_cell.angle_gamma   90.00
#
_symmetry.space_group_name_H-M   'P 1'
#
loop_
_entity.id
_entity.type
_entity.pdbx_description
1 polymer ?
#
loop_
_entity_poly.entity_id
_entity_poly.type
_entity_poly.pdbx_seq_one_letter_code
_entity_poly.pdbx_strand_id
1 'polypeptide(L)' 'MVVISAGTSGTVSGVGHKIKERCPDCVVVGVDPYGSILAQPEELNETDTKKLTSAYDNVLPHMLPTLL' A
#
# COMPACT_ATOMS: atom_id res chain seq x y z
N MET A 1 17.62 -0.13 7.37
CA MET A 1 16.59 -0.58 6.42
C MET A 1 15.52 -1.30 7.20
N VAL A 2 14.25 -1.09 6.86
CA VAL A 2 13.08 -1.80 7.41
C VAL A 2 12.18 -2.25 6.26
N VAL A 3 11.60 -3.44 6.37
CA VAL A 3 10.71 -4.03 5.37
C VAL A 3 9.37 -4.30 6.02
N ILE A 4 8.28 -3.78 5.45
CA ILE A 4 6.93 -3.84 6.03
C ILE A 4 5.92 -4.15 4.93
N SER A 5 5.09 -5.18 5.11
CA SER A 5 3.98 -5.47 4.21
C SER A 5 2.88 -4.41 4.30
N ALA A 6 2.29 -4.04 3.16
CA ALA A 6 1.20 -3.08 3.09
C ALA A 6 -0.17 -3.78 3.03
N GLY A 7 -1.08 -3.34 3.88
CA GLY A 7 -2.51 -3.68 3.84
C GLY A 7 -3.33 -2.40 3.84
N THR A 8 -3.77 -1.94 5.02
CA THR A 8 -4.36 -0.59 5.20
C THR A 8 -3.32 0.54 5.15
N SER A 9 -2.05 0.20 4.93
CA SER A 9 -0.89 1.11 4.96
C SER A 9 -0.63 1.86 6.27
N GLY A 10 -1.42 1.64 7.34
CA GLY A 10 -1.22 2.30 8.63
C GLY A 10 0.13 2.00 9.28
N THR A 11 0.57 0.73 9.27
CA THR A 11 1.85 0.34 9.87
C THR A 11 3.04 0.90 9.11
N VAL A 12 3.09 0.74 7.77
CA VAL A 12 4.19 1.26 6.96
C VAL A 12 4.28 2.78 7.02
N SER A 13 3.13 3.48 7.04
CA SER A 13 3.08 4.94 7.16
C SER A 13 3.54 5.41 8.55
N GLY A 14 2.94 4.90 9.63
CA GLY A 14 3.26 5.34 10.99
C GLY A 14 4.70 4.98 11.41
N VAL A 15 5.13 3.75 11.15
CA VAL A 15 6.50 3.30 11.44
C VAL A 15 7.49 4.01 10.53
N GLY A 16 7.20 4.12 9.23
CA GLY A 16 8.04 4.83 8.27
C GLY A 16 8.26 6.29 8.66
N HIS A 17 7.19 7.00 9.05
CA HIS A 17 7.26 8.38 9.51
C HIS A 17 8.16 8.52 10.75
N LYS A 18 7.90 7.72 11.79
CA LYS A 18 8.70 7.78 13.03
C LYS A 18 10.16 7.39 12.80
N ILE A 19 10.43 6.42 11.94
CA ILE A 19 11.80 6.03 11.56
C ILE A 19 12.49 7.18 10.84
N LYS A 20 11.84 7.85 9.88
CA LYS A 20 12.44 8.97 9.16
C LYS A 20 12.73 10.18 10.05
N GLU A 21 11.93 10.42 11.09
CA GLU A 21 12.22 11.44 12.11
C GLU A 21 13.54 11.17 12.88
N ARG A 22 13.86 9.90 13.15
CA ARG A 22 14.96 9.51 14.05
C ARG A 22 16.20 8.98 13.34
N CYS A 23 16.02 8.39 12.16
CA CYS A 23 17.04 7.78 11.34
C CYS A 23 16.71 8.06 9.86
N PRO A 24 16.98 9.29 9.38
CA PRO A 24 16.57 9.73 8.05
C PRO A 24 17.17 8.85 6.93
N ASP A 25 18.36 8.30 7.14
CA ASP A 25 19.05 7.42 6.21
C ASP A 25 18.48 6.00 6.15
N CYS A 26 17.59 5.62 7.09
CA CYS A 26 16.97 4.31 7.05
C CYS A 26 16.06 4.17 5.83
N VAL A 27 16.35 3.23 4.94
CA VAL A 27 15.48 2.86 3.83
C VAL A 27 14.25 2.14 4.36
N VAL A 28 13.05 2.62 3.99
CA VAL A 28 11.76 2.00 4.31
C VAL A 28 11.24 1.33 3.04
N VAL A 29 11.04 0.02 3.08
CA VAL A 29 10.57 -0.77 1.94
C VAL A 29 9.16 -1.29 2.23
N GLY A 30 8.18 -0.85 1.44
CA GLY A 30 6.84 -1.40 1.43
C GLY A 30 6.77 -2.65 0.55
N VAL A 31 6.10 -3.70 1.03
CA VAL A 31 5.86 -4.92 0.25
C VAL A 31 4.38 -5.00 -0.11
N ASP A 32 4.09 -5.07 -1.40
CA ASP A 32 2.73 -5.13 -1.96
C ASP A 32 2.58 -6.41 -2.79
N PRO A 33 1.55 -7.26 -2.56
CA PRO A 33 1.35 -8.47 -3.35
C PRO A 33 0.81 -8.17 -4.75
N TYR A 34 1.17 -8.99 -5.75
CA TYR A 34 0.57 -8.91 -7.08
C TYR A 34 -0.96 -9.02 -7.02
N GLY A 35 -1.65 -8.11 -7.70
CA GLY A 35 -3.11 -7.98 -7.71
C GLY A 35 -3.60 -6.88 -6.77
N SER A 36 -2.71 -6.30 -5.96
CA SER A 36 -2.91 -5.04 -5.26
C SER A 36 -2.70 -3.83 -6.19
N ILE A 37 -2.96 -2.63 -5.66
CA ILE A 37 -2.85 -1.33 -6.35
C ILE A 37 -2.03 -0.32 -5.54
N LEU A 38 -1.37 -0.74 -4.46
CA LEU A 38 -0.76 0.18 -3.49
C LEU A 38 0.69 0.54 -3.88
N ALA A 39 1.38 -0.30 -4.65
CA ALA A 39 2.74 -0.04 -5.06
C ALA A 39 2.84 1.19 -5.98
N GLN A 40 4.01 1.84 -5.94
CA GLN A 40 4.34 2.98 -6.78
C GLN A 40 5.73 2.79 -7.39
N PRO A 41 5.93 3.16 -8.67
CA PRO A 41 4.96 3.78 -9.57
C PRO A 41 3.88 2.80 -10.09
N GLU A 42 2.84 3.30 -10.77
CA GLU A 42 1.63 2.54 -11.12
C GLU A 42 1.91 1.28 -11.96
N GLU A 43 2.96 1.31 -12.78
CA GLU A 43 3.37 0.19 -13.65
C GLU A 43 3.75 -1.06 -12.85
N LEU A 44 4.13 -0.93 -11.57
CA LEU A 44 4.40 -2.07 -10.69
C LEU A 44 3.13 -2.89 -10.37
N ASN A 45 1.95 -2.31 -10.58
CA ASN A 45 0.66 -2.95 -10.32
C ASN A 45 0.08 -3.61 -11.58
N GLU A 46 0.77 -3.55 -12.73
CA GLU A 46 0.38 -4.29 -13.92
C GLU A 46 0.65 -5.78 -13.73
N THR A 47 -0.41 -6.58 -13.77
CA THR A 47 -0.32 -8.01 -13.49
C THR A 47 -1.48 -8.77 -14.12
N ASP A 48 -1.20 -10.01 -14.53
CA ASP A 48 -2.20 -10.96 -15.01
C ASP A 48 -3.02 -11.60 -13.86
N THR A 49 -2.66 -11.33 -12.60
CA THR A 49 -3.42 -11.82 -11.45
C THR A 49 -4.74 -11.06 -11.31
N LYS A 50 -5.76 -11.73 -10.75
CA LYS A 50 -7.05 -11.10 -10.50
C LYS A 50 -6.87 -9.91 -9.56
N LYS A 51 -7.09 -8.69 -10.07
CA LYS A 51 -7.04 -7.48 -9.25
C LYS A 51 -8.02 -7.64 -8.09
N LEU A 52 -7.54 -7.41 -6.87
CA LEU A 52 -8.34 -7.50 -5.66
C LEU A 52 -9.52 -6.52 -5.69
N THR A 53 -9.46 -5.48 -6.54
CA THR A 53 -10.56 -4.56 -6.85
C THR A 53 -11.80 -5.28 -7.42
N SER A 54 -11.67 -6.43 -8.08
CA SER A 54 -12.82 -7.20 -8.59
C SER A 54 -13.75 -7.70 -7.48
N ALA A 55 -13.24 -7.88 -6.25
CA ALA A 55 -14.08 -8.20 -5.09
C ALA A 55 -14.86 -6.97 -4.58
N TYR A 56 -14.38 -5.77 -4.91
CA TYR A 56 -14.92 -4.48 -4.49
C TYR A 56 -15.80 -3.81 -5.56
N ASP A 57 -15.74 -4.22 -6.83
CA ASP A 57 -16.58 -3.67 -7.91
C ASP A 57 -18.10 -3.81 -7.63
N ASN A 58 -18.50 -4.77 -6.78
CA ASN A 58 -19.90 -4.93 -6.33
C ASN A 58 -20.20 -4.26 -4.96
N VAL A 59 -19.22 -3.61 -4.34
CA VAL A 59 -19.29 -3.06 -2.96
C VAL A 59 -18.96 -1.55 -2.91
N LEU A 60 -18.34 -1.01 -3.96
CA LEU A 60 -17.69 0.31 -3.99
C LEU A 60 -18.54 1.59 -4.09
N PRO A 61 -19.89 1.64 -4.21
CA PRO A 61 -20.57 2.93 -4.14
C PRO A 61 -20.51 3.57 -2.73
N HIS A 62 -20.21 2.81 -1.68
CA HIS A 62 -20.38 3.27 -0.29
C HIS A 62 -19.10 3.44 0.53
N MET A 63 -17.92 3.00 0.06
CA MET A 63 -16.68 2.98 0.88
C MET A 63 -15.59 3.97 0.44
N LEU A 64 -15.76 4.68 -0.68
CA LEU A 64 -14.81 5.69 -1.14
C LEU A 64 -14.77 7.03 -0.35
N PRO A 65 -15.77 7.46 0.44
CA PRO A 65 -15.69 8.77 1.11
C PRO A 65 -14.75 8.86 2.32
N THR A 66 -14.19 7.75 2.83
CA THR A 66 -13.52 7.75 4.14
C THR A 66 -11.99 7.65 4.05
N LEU A 67 -11.43 7.58 2.84
CA LEU A 67 -9.99 7.41 2.60
C LEU A 67 -9.34 8.56 1.80
N LEU A 68 -10.09 9.62 1.49
CA LEU A 68 -9.59 10.94 1.05
C LEU A 68 -9.74 11.93 2.20
#